data_AF-A0A9E4RBJ7-F1
#
_entry.id   AF-A0A9E4RBJ7-F1
#
_cell.length_a   1.000
_cell.length_b   1.000
_cell.length_c   1.000
_cell.angle_alpha   90.00
_cell.angle_beta   90.00
_cell.angle_gamma   90.00
#
_symmetry.space_group_name_H-M   'P 1'
#
loop_
_entity.id
_entity.type
_entity.pdbx_description
1 polymer ?
#
loop_
_entity_poly.entity_id
_entity_poly.type
_entity_poly.pdbx_seq_one_letter_code
_entity_poly.pdbx_strand_id
1 'polypeptide(L)'
;EAIIFPIFAVLFNLPLVMPGLIPIALLVTLGIATVGTVFSAMAVNTRSREVMLPLLFFPVVLPAIVAAVEASGIVIRGEGGSNLTQWLSLLAVFDIIFLVVCPVAFNVILEE
;
A
#
# COMPACT_ATOMS: atom_id res chain seq x y z
N GLU A 1 5.17 -7.28 -7.78
CA GLU A 1 6.06 -8.07 -6.90
C GLU A 1 7.05 -8.99 -7.60
N ALA A 2 6.66 -10.14 -8.18
CA ALA A 2 7.62 -11.19 -8.60
C ALA A 2 8.77 -10.76 -9.54
N ILE A 3 8.57 -9.72 -10.37
CA ILE A 3 9.60 -9.16 -11.25
C ILE A 3 10.30 -7.95 -10.62
N ILE A 4 9.56 -7.07 -9.95
CA ILE A 4 10.08 -5.82 -9.38
C ILE A 4 11.03 -6.10 -8.22
N PHE A 5 10.68 -7.08 -7.38
CA PHE A 5 11.45 -7.43 -6.19
C PHE A 5 12.88 -7.92 -6.50
N PRO A 6 13.12 -8.85 -7.44
CA PRO A 6 14.48 -9.24 -7.81
C PRO A 6 15.26 -8.11 -8.49
N ILE A 7 14.58 -7.27 -9.29
CA ILE A 7 15.23 -6.09 -9.90
C ILE A 7 15.68 -5.10 -8.82
N PHE A 8 14.82 -4.82 -7.84
CA PHE A 8 15.14 -4.01 -6.67
C PHE A 8 16.34 -4.58 -5.91
N ALA A 9 16.32 -5.88 -5.61
CA ALA A 9 17.43 -6.54 -4.91
C ALA A 9 18.77 -6.40 -5.66
N VAL A 10 18.76 -6.60 -6.99
CA VAL A 10 19.96 -6.43 -7.83
C VAL A 10 20.43 -4.97 -7.88
N LEU A 11 19.51 -4.02 -8.04
CA LEU A 11 19.84 -2.59 -8.17
C LEU A 11 20.41 -2.00 -6.88
N PHE A 12 19.92 -2.44 -5.72
CA PHE A 12 20.39 -1.99 -4.40
C PHE A 12 21.48 -2.90 -3.81
N ASN A 13 21.98 -3.88 -4.57
CA ASN A 13 22.99 -4.85 -4.13
C ASN A 13 22.61 -5.55 -2.80
N LEU A 14 21.33 -5.91 -2.66
CA LEU A 14 20.79 -6.60 -1.49
C LEU A 14 20.71 -8.12 -1.75
N PRO A 15 20.78 -8.95 -0.69
CA PRO A 15 20.39 -10.36 -0.75
C PRO A 15 19.09 -10.58 -1.52
N LEU A 16 19.10 -11.49 -2.50
CA LEU A 16 17.96 -11.78 -3.38
C LEU A 16 16.68 -12.16 -2.62
N VAL A 17 16.82 -12.71 -1.41
CA VAL A 17 15.70 -13.10 -0.57
C VAL A 17 15.92 -12.53 0.84
N MET A 18 15.22 -11.43 1.15
CA MET A 18 15.00 -10.97 2.51
C MET A 18 13.57 -11.32 2.93
N PRO A 19 13.37 -12.36 3.75
CA PRO A 19 12.03 -12.83 4.10
C PRO A 19 11.20 -11.75 4.82
N GLY A 20 11.83 -10.79 5.51
CA GLY A 20 11.15 -9.68 6.18
C GLY A 20 10.53 -8.64 5.23
N LEU A 21 11.04 -8.50 4.00
CA LEU A 21 10.52 -7.55 3.01
C LEU A 21 9.28 -8.08 2.28
N ILE A 22 9.13 -9.39 2.19
CA ILE A 22 8.00 -10.06 1.51
C ILE A 22 6.64 -9.65 2.12
N PRO A 23 6.39 -9.75 3.44
CA PRO A 23 5.10 -9.38 4.01
C PRO A 23 4.82 -7.87 3.86
N ILE A 24 5.85 -7.02 3.98
CA ILE A 24 5.71 -5.57 3.81
C ILE A 24 5.25 -5.25 2.38
N ALA A 25 5.92 -5.83 1.39
CA ALA A 25 5.61 -5.61 -0.02
C ALA A 25 4.19 -6.08 -0.38
N LEU A 26 3.77 -7.23 0.14
CA LEU A 26 2.43 -7.77 -0.09
C LEU A 26 1.34 -6.89 0.53
N LEU A 27 1.48 -6.51 1.80
CA LEU A 27 0.49 -5.66 2.49
C LEU A 27 0.37 -4.30 1.80
N VAL A 28 1.49 -3.63 1.56
CA VAL A 28 1.49 -2.30 0.92
C VAL A 28 0.88 -2.35 -0.48
N THR A 29 1.20 -3.39 -1.26
CA THR A 29 0.60 -3.58 -2.59
C THR A 29 -0.91 -3.76 -2.48
N LEU A 30 -1.39 -4.53 -1.51
CA LEU A 30 -2.80 -4.80 -1.30
C LEU A 30 -3.56 -3.52 -0.89
N GLY A 31 -3.05 -2.77 0.08
CA GLY A 31 -3.64 -1.50 0.50
C GLY A 31 -3.69 -0.46 -0.61
N ILE A 32 -2.61 -0.30 -1.38
CA ILE A 32 -2.58 0.64 -2.50
C ILE A 32 -3.50 0.18 -3.64
N ALA A 33 -3.53 -1.12 -3.95
CA ALA A 33 -4.37 -1.66 -5.02
C ALA A 33 -5.86 -1.52 -4.70
N THR A 34 -6.28 -1.78 -3.47
CA THR A 34 -7.69 -1.65 -3.05
C THR A 34 -8.17 -0.21 -3.14
N VAL A 35 -7.42 0.73 -2.55
CA VAL A 35 -7.73 2.16 -2.62
C VAL A 35 -7.70 2.65 -4.07
N GLY A 36 -6.65 2.32 -4.82
CA GLY A 36 -6.49 2.73 -6.21
C GLY A 36 -7.59 2.22 -7.13
N THR A 37 -8.13 1.04 -6.86
CA THR A 37 -9.24 0.45 -7.64
C THR A 37 -10.51 1.27 -7.49
N VAL A 38 -10.89 1.66 -6.27
CA VAL A 38 -12.09 2.46 -6.02
C VAL A 38 -11.96 3.86 -6.62
N PHE A 39 -10.83 4.52 -6.39
CA PHE A 39 -10.61 5.84 -6.98
C PHE A 39 -10.58 5.81 -8.51
N SER A 40 -10.04 4.74 -9.12
CA SER A 40 -10.11 4.55 -10.57
C SER A 40 -11.55 4.43 -11.07
N ALA A 41 -12.43 3.75 -10.32
CA ALA A 41 -13.85 3.63 -10.64
C ALA A 41 -14.57 4.99 -10.57
N MET A 42 -14.33 5.77 -9.51
CA MET A 42 -14.85 7.14 -9.37
C MET A 42 -14.41 8.04 -10.53
N ALA A 43 -13.17 7.88 -10.99
CA ALA A 43 -12.62 8.65 -12.09
C ALA A 43 -13.41 8.45 -13.40
N VAL A 44 -13.98 7.27 -13.62
CA VAL A 44 -14.76 6.98 -14.82
C VAL A 44 -16.10 7.73 -14.81
N ASN A 45 -16.70 7.92 -13.63
CA ASN A 45 -18.06 8.46 -13.50
C ASN A 45 -18.15 9.99 -13.29
N THR A 46 -17.05 10.70 -12.97
CA THR A 46 -17.08 12.15 -12.64
C THR A 46 -16.28 13.05 -13.61
N ARG A 47 -16.87 14.19 -14.04
CA ARG A 47 -16.30 15.18 -14.98
C ARG A 47 -15.20 16.09 -14.38
N SER A 48 -15.04 16.14 -13.06
CA SER A 48 -14.00 16.91 -12.32
C SER A 48 -12.79 16.05 -11.90
N ARG A 49 -12.46 15.08 -12.75
CA ARG A 49 -11.59 13.90 -12.56
C ARG A 49 -10.15 14.18 -12.11
N GLU A 50 -9.60 15.33 -12.45
CA GLU A 50 -8.15 15.58 -12.36
C GLU A 50 -7.69 16.21 -11.04
N VAL A 51 -8.60 16.84 -10.30
CA VAL A 51 -8.26 17.60 -9.08
C VAL A 51 -8.68 16.87 -7.81
N MET A 52 -9.84 16.19 -7.84
CA MET A 52 -10.39 15.47 -6.69
C MET A 52 -9.55 14.23 -6.32
N LEU A 53 -9.05 13.53 -7.34
CA LEU A 53 -8.44 12.22 -7.20
C LEU A 53 -7.06 12.30 -6.52
N PRO A 54 -6.13 13.19 -6.94
CA PRO A 54 -4.85 13.36 -6.23
C PRO A 54 -5.00 13.96 -4.83
N LEU A 55 -5.96 14.89 -4.62
CA LEU A 55 -6.18 15.55 -3.34
C LEU A 55 -6.71 14.62 -2.25
N LEU A 56 -7.54 13.63 -2.60
CA LEU A 56 -8.08 12.66 -1.65
C LEU A 56 -7.27 11.37 -1.57
N PHE A 57 -6.72 10.88 -2.68
CA PHE A 57 -5.94 9.64 -2.69
C PHE A 57 -4.63 9.79 -1.92
N PHE A 58 -3.93 10.91 -2.11
CA PHE A 58 -2.64 11.15 -1.47
C PHE A 58 -2.69 11.08 0.07
N PRO A 59 -3.57 11.81 0.78
CA PRO A 59 -3.65 11.72 2.24
C PRO A 59 -4.09 10.35 2.74
N VAL A 60 -4.86 9.59 1.96
CA VAL A 60 -5.31 8.24 2.33
C VAL A 60 -4.18 7.23 2.22
N VAL A 61 -3.34 7.32 1.18
CA VAL A 61 -2.26 6.36 0.94
C VAL A 61 -0.98 6.71 1.71
N LEU A 62 -0.82 7.97 2.11
CA LEU A 62 0.34 8.44 2.88
C LEU A 62 0.67 7.57 4.11
N PRO A 63 -0.28 7.22 5.00
CA PRO A 63 -0.01 6.36 6.15
C PRO A 63 0.57 5.01 5.78
N ALA A 64 0.05 4.39 4.71
CA ALA A 64 0.54 3.10 4.22
C ALA A 64 1.96 3.23 3.65
N ILE A 65 2.24 4.31 2.90
CA ILE A 65 3.61 4.59 2.40
C ILE A 65 4.59 4.78 3.56
N VAL A 66 4.22 5.58 4.56
CA VAL A 66 5.09 5.83 5.72
C VAL A 66 5.39 4.52 6.45
N ALA A 67 4.37 3.70 6.70
CA ALA A 67 4.56 2.41 7.35
C ALA A 67 5.42 1.44 6.51
N ALA A 68 5.27 1.46 5.19
CA ALA A 68 6.11 0.68 4.27
C ALA A 68 7.58 1.08 4.35
N VAL A 69 7.86 2.38 4.28
CA VAL A 69 9.22 2.93 4.27
C VAL A 69 9.91 2.63 5.60
N GLU A 70 9.22 2.86 6.73
CA GLU A 70 9.76 2.57 8.06
C GLU A 70 10.01 1.07 8.26
N ALA A 71 9.04 0.22 7.92
CA ALA A 71 9.20 -1.24 8.04
C ALA A 71 10.34 -1.76 7.17
N SER A 72 10.44 -1.30 5.92
CA SER A 72 11.49 -1.72 4.99
C SER A 72 12.88 -1.24 5.45
N GLY A 73 12.97 -0.01 5.99
CA GLY A 73 14.20 0.53 6.56
C GLY A 73 14.70 -0.29 7.74
N ILE A 74 13.80 -0.72 8.64
CA ILE A 74 14.14 -1.58 9.79
C ILE A 74 14.70 -2.92 9.32
N VAL A 75 14.07 -3.55 8.33
CA VAL A 75 14.53 -4.84 7.77
C VAL A 75 15.89 -4.69 7.10
N ILE A 76 16.12 -3.62 6.33
CA ILE A 76 17.39 -3.38 5.63
C ILE A 76 18.53 -3.10 6.61
N ARG A 77 18.26 -2.40 7.72
CA ARG A 77 19.27 -2.13 8.78
C ARG A 77 19.58 -3.36 9.65
N GLY A 78 18.79 -4.43 9.53
CA GLY A 78 18.91 -5.61 10.39
C GLY A 78 18.46 -5.37 11.83
N GLU A 79 17.70 -4.31 12.08
CA GLU A 79 17.21 -3.93 13.41
C GLU A 79 15.94 -4.73 13.74
N GLY A 80 16.07 -6.03 14.03
CA GLY A 80 14.93 -6.87 14.41
C GLY A 80 14.37 -6.48 15.78
N GLY A 81 13.11 -6.01 15.86
CA GLY A 81 12.50 -5.62 17.13
C GLY A 81 10.99 -5.35 17.08
N SER A 82 10.41 -4.96 18.23
CA SER A 82 8.99 -4.60 18.42
C SER A 82 8.49 -3.56 17.41
N ASN A 83 9.39 -2.68 16.96
CA ASN A 83 9.09 -1.62 16.01
C ASN A 83 8.63 -2.17 14.64
N LEU A 84 9.23 -3.26 14.15
CA LEU A 84 8.80 -3.90 12.90
C LEU A 84 7.37 -4.43 13.00
N THR A 85 7.04 -5.06 14.13
CA THR A 85 5.71 -5.63 14.37
C THR A 85 4.65 -4.54 14.43
N GLN A 86 4.97 -3.38 15.01
CA GLN A 86 4.08 -2.22 15.04
C GLN A 86 3.76 -1.69 13.64
N TRP A 87 4.77 -1.53 12.78
CA TRP A 87 4.55 -1.05 11.40
C TRP A 87 3.82 -2.07 10.53
N LEU A 88 4.13 -3.37 10.67
CA LEU A 88 3.39 -4.43 10.01
C LEU A 88 1.93 -4.49 10.48
N SER A 89 1.69 -4.33 11.78
CA SER A 89 0.33 -4.27 12.32
C SER A 89 -0.45 -3.06 11.80
N LEU A 90 0.20 -1.91 11.65
CA LEU A 90 -0.41 -0.72 11.06
C LEU A 90 -0.82 -0.99 9.61
N LEU A 91 0.06 -1.57 8.80
CA LEU A 91 -0.25 -1.97 7.42
C LEU A 91 -1.40 -2.98 7.35
N ALA A 92 -1.38 -4.00 8.21
CA ALA A 92 -2.44 -5.00 8.25
C ALA A 92 -3.80 -4.40 8.65
N VAL A 93 -3.83 -3.50 9.64
CA VAL A 93 -5.07 -2.82 10.06
C VAL A 93 -5.57 -1.90 8.94
N PHE A 94 -4.68 -1.16 8.29
CA PHE A 94 -5.00 -0.34 7.13
C PHE A 94 -5.67 -1.19 6.03
N ASP A 95 -5.04 -2.28 5.65
CA ASP A 95 -5.56 -3.20 4.62
C ASP A 95 -6.92 -3.77 4.99
N ILE A 96 -7.11 -4.22 6.23
CA ILE A 96 -8.40 -4.75 6.70
C ILE A 96 -9.50 -3.70 6.60
N ILE A 97 -9.23 -2.47 7.04
CA ILE A 97 -10.20 -1.38 6.98
C ILE A 97 -10.58 -1.09 5.53
N PHE A 98 -9.59 -0.91 4.66
CA PHE A 98 -9.85 -0.54 3.26
C PHE A 98 -10.42 -1.70 2.44
N LEU A 99 -10.10 -2.96 2.75
CA LEU A 99 -10.76 -4.11 2.14
C LEU A 99 -12.27 -4.17 2.43
N VAL A 100 -12.74 -3.59 3.53
CA VAL A 100 -14.16 -3.52 3.86
C VAL A 100 -14.79 -2.25 3.31
N VAL A 101 -14.14 -1.09 3.50
CA VAL A 101 -14.67 0.21 3.10
C VAL A 101 -14.70 0.36 1.57
N CYS A 102 -13.66 -0.09 0.86
CA CYS A 102 -13.54 0.09 -0.58
C CYS A 102 -14.64 -0.61 -1.39
N PRO A 103 -14.97 -1.89 -1.15
CA PRO A 103 -16.08 -2.54 -1.88
C PRO A 103 -17.43 -1.89 -1.61
N VAL A 104 -17.68 -1.43 -0.38
CA VAL A 104 -18.92 -0.71 -0.04
C VAL A 104 -18.99 0.61 -0.80
N ALA A 105 -17.91 1.40 -0.75
CA ALA A 105 -17.83 2.66 -1.50
C ALA A 105 -18.01 2.42 -3.01
N PHE A 106 -17.35 1.40 -3.56
CA PHE A 106 -17.46 1.04 -4.98
C PHE A 106 -18.90 0.73 -5.42
N ASN A 107 -19.67 -0.01 -4.60
CA ASN A 107 -21.09 -0.26 -4.91
C ASN A 107 -21.89 1.04 -4.93
N VAL A 108 -21.70 1.93 -3.95
CA VAL A 108 -22.38 3.24 -3.92
C VAL A 108 -22.05 4.07 -5.16
N ILE A 109 -20.79 4.07 -5.61
CA ILE A 109 -20.34 4.82 -6.79
C ILE A 109 -20.92 4.24 -8.10
N LEU A 110 -21.16 2.93 -8.16
CA LEU A 110 -21.75 2.26 -9.34
C LEU A 110 -23.27 2.36 -9.39
N GLU A 111 -23.92 2.50 -8.23
CA GLU A 111 -25.37 2.70 -8.14
C GLU A 111 -25.79 4.13 -8.54
N GLU A 112 -24.84 5.09 -8.57
CA GLU A 112 -24.99 6.43 -9.16
C GLU A 112 -24.62 6.48 -10.66
#